data_AF-A0A7V9FN18-F1
#
_entry.id   AF-A0A7V9FN18-F1
#
_cell.length_a   1.000
_cell.length_b   1.000
_cell.length_c   1.000
_cell.angle_alpha   90.00
_cell.angle_beta   90.00
_cell.angle_gamma   90.00
#
_symmetry.space_group_name_H-M   'P 1'
#
loop_
_entity.id
_entity.type
_entity.pdbx_description
1 polymer ?
#
loop_
_entity_poly.entity_id
_entity_poly.type
_entity_poly.pdbx_seq_one_letter_code
_entity_poly.pdbx_strand_id
1 'polypeptide(L)'
;MTASVDIEELQTTKSEKLLAFVFVVFLLIGGVWSYQEIDDRVRETIELAEPTAAERAAIDRESAAQQRLFAASSGQDEARRDIEFRREEFRAALDADRPSGALERDYRAAQERLAGAQAEHAAATRALAAARPAAEAAQKRVSARIEERRDRQELVTFLLRLALVIASLLAGYLALARLRNRGSRYLPLGGAVVVFGTILAFALAVDYLTDYFNPLDSGLLLLSLMGLLTTVAAFWVLQRYLARRLPHRRVRRGQCPFCAFPVQGNPRCEGCGREVIAPCTRCERPRRVGTSHCAHCGAA
;
A
#
# COMPACT_ATOMS: atom_id res chain seq x y z
N MET A 1 -48.63 -18.22 20.34
CA MET A 1 -47.70 -17.37 21.11
C MET A 1 -46.29 -17.93 20.94
N THR A 2 -45.59 -17.51 19.90
CA THR A 2 -44.17 -17.85 19.70
C THR A 2 -43.36 -16.90 20.56
N ALA A 3 -42.73 -17.42 21.62
CA ALA A 3 -41.74 -16.69 22.37
C ALA A 3 -40.54 -16.41 21.45
N SER A 4 -40.55 -15.25 20.79
CA SER A 4 -39.34 -14.68 20.22
C SER A 4 -38.45 -14.38 21.42
N VAL A 5 -37.57 -15.33 21.74
CA VAL A 5 -36.49 -15.10 22.70
C VAL A 5 -35.74 -13.88 22.21
N ASP A 6 -35.83 -12.78 22.96
CA ASP A 6 -35.12 -11.55 22.66
C ASP A 6 -33.63 -11.89 22.52
N ILE A 7 -33.15 -11.85 21.27
CA ILE A 7 -31.77 -12.17 20.89
C ILE A 7 -30.77 -11.27 21.65
N GLU A 8 -31.26 -10.16 22.22
CA GLU A 8 -30.48 -9.23 23.05
C GLU A 8 -30.12 -9.77 24.45
N GLU A 9 -30.68 -10.91 24.89
CA GLU A 9 -30.35 -11.56 26.18
C GLU A 9 -29.50 -12.82 26.07
N LEU A 10 -29.09 -13.24 24.87
CA LEU A 10 -27.92 -14.10 24.73
C LEU A 10 -26.69 -13.31 25.16
N GLN A 11 -26.37 -13.36 26.46
CA GLN A 11 -25.08 -12.91 26.97
C GLN A 11 -23.99 -13.76 26.29
N THR A 12 -23.44 -13.23 25.19
CA THR A 12 -22.24 -13.75 24.56
C THR A 12 -21.19 -13.86 25.66
N THR A 13 -20.82 -15.10 25.98
CA THR A 13 -19.91 -15.37 27.09
C THR A 13 -18.53 -14.81 26.76
N LYS A 14 -17.73 -14.49 27.78
CA LYS A 14 -16.35 -13.99 27.56
C LYS A 14 -15.53 -14.98 26.72
N SER A 15 -15.75 -16.28 26.88
CA SER A 15 -15.10 -17.34 26.10
C SER A 15 -15.51 -17.33 24.63
N GLU A 16 -16.79 -17.07 24.31
CA GLU A 16 -17.25 -16.97 22.92
C GLU A 16 -16.61 -15.79 22.19
N LYS A 17 -16.45 -14.64 22.88
CA LYS A 17 -15.74 -13.48 22.32
C LYS A 17 -14.26 -13.78 22.07
N LEU A 18 -13.61 -14.51 22.99
CA LEU A 18 -12.22 -14.93 22.84
C LEU A 18 -12.05 -15.85 21.62
N LEU A 19 -12.95 -16.83 21.45
CA LEU A 19 -12.92 -17.73 20.29
C LEU A 19 -13.15 -16.97 18.97
N ALA A 20 -14.10 -16.03 18.95
CA ALA A 20 -14.32 -15.17 17.78
C ALA A 20 -13.07 -14.34 17.42
N PHE A 21 -12.38 -13.80 18.43
CA PHE A 21 -11.13 -13.07 18.22
C PHE A 21 -10.02 -13.98 17.67
N VAL A 22 -9.80 -15.15 18.27
CA VAL A 22 -8.82 -16.14 17.78
C VAL A 22 -9.13 -16.52 16.33
N PHE A 23 -10.41 -16.69 15.99
CA PHE A 23 -10.84 -16.97 14.62
C PHE A 23 -10.48 -15.82 13.66
N VAL A 24 -10.66 -14.55 14.05
CA VAL A 24 -10.18 -13.40 13.24
C VAL A 24 -8.68 -13.48 13.01
N VAL A 25 -7.88 -13.82 14.03
CA VAL A 25 -6.41 -13.93 13.88
C VAL A 25 -6.04 -15.02 12.87
N PHE A 26 -6.66 -16.20 12.95
CA PHE A 26 -6.41 -17.26 11.97
C PHE A 26 -6.82 -16.86 10.55
N LEU A 27 -7.97 -16.19 10.39
CA LEU A 27 -8.38 -15.65 9.10
C LEU A 27 -7.38 -14.63 8.58
N LEU A 28 -6.87 -13.73 9.42
CA LEU A 28 -5.86 -12.75 9.03
C LEU A 28 -4.56 -13.40 8.56
N ILE A 29 -4.08 -14.43 9.26
CA ILE A 29 -2.89 -15.18 8.84
C ILE A 29 -3.11 -15.78 7.44
N GLY A 30 -4.23 -16.47 7.24
CA GLY A 30 -4.56 -17.06 5.93
C GLY A 30 -4.81 -16.01 4.85
N GLY A 31 -5.39 -14.87 5.21
CA GLY A 31 -5.66 -13.75 4.31
C GLY A 31 -4.39 -13.06 3.85
N VAL A 32 -3.44 -12.79 4.76
CA VAL A 32 -2.13 -12.23 4.41
C VAL A 32 -1.35 -13.17 3.51
N TRP A 33 -1.34 -14.47 3.84
CA TRP A 33 -0.70 -15.47 2.99
C TRP A 33 -1.34 -15.51 1.59
N SER A 34 -2.67 -15.52 1.50
CA SER A 34 -3.38 -15.49 0.20
C SER A 34 -3.09 -14.21 -0.58
N TYR A 35 -2.94 -13.08 0.10
CA TYR A 35 -2.61 -11.79 -0.50
C TYR A 35 -1.21 -11.78 -1.15
N GLN A 36 -0.24 -12.43 -0.50
CA GLN A 36 1.12 -12.61 -1.02
C GLN A 36 1.16 -13.63 -2.15
N GLU A 37 0.53 -14.78 -1.98
CA GLU A 37 0.48 -15.84 -3.00
C GLU A 37 -0.15 -15.32 -4.31
N ILE A 38 -1.15 -14.43 -4.25
CA ILE A 38 -1.68 -13.78 -5.45
C ILE A 38 -0.59 -13.01 -6.20
N ASP A 39 0.26 -12.25 -5.50
CA ASP A 39 1.31 -11.48 -6.15
C ASP A 39 2.38 -12.38 -6.79
N ASP A 40 2.81 -13.41 -6.06
CA ASP A 40 3.80 -14.37 -6.54
C ASP A 40 3.30 -15.11 -7.79
N ARG A 41 2.03 -15.56 -7.78
CA ARG A 41 1.41 -16.25 -8.92
C ARG A 41 1.24 -15.37 -10.14
N VAL A 42 0.82 -14.12 -9.95
CA VAL A 42 0.66 -13.19 -11.08
C VAL A 42 2.04 -12.85 -11.67
N ARG A 43 3.05 -12.66 -10.82
CA ARG A 43 4.44 -12.42 -11.24
C ARG A 43 5.05 -13.60 -12.01
N GLU A 44 4.76 -14.83 -11.58
CA GLU A 44 5.17 -16.04 -12.29
C GLU A 44 4.46 -16.18 -13.64
N THR A 45 3.18 -15.78 -13.72
CA THR A 45 2.37 -15.94 -14.94
C THR A 45 2.66 -14.88 -16.00
N ILE A 46 3.04 -13.67 -15.58
CA ILE A 46 3.30 -12.54 -16.48
C ILE A 46 4.80 -12.31 -16.55
N GLU A 47 5.46 -13.02 -17.45
CA GLU A 47 6.88 -12.81 -17.73
C GLU A 47 7.13 -11.39 -18.27
N LEU A 48 8.19 -10.76 -17.77
CA LEU A 48 8.66 -9.47 -18.28
C LEU A 48 9.18 -9.63 -19.72
N ALA A 49 8.90 -8.64 -20.56
CA ALA A 49 9.27 -8.70 -21.97
C ALA A 49 10.79 -8.72 -22.15
N GLU A 50 11.31 -9.77 -22.81
CA GLU A 50 12.72 -9.83 -23.18
C GLU A 50 13.02 -9.03 -24.47
N PRO A 51 14.24 -8.46 -24.59
CA PRO A 51 14.70 -7.86 -25.84
C PRO A 51 14.75 -8.91 -26.95
N THR A 52 14.25 -8.56 -28.14
CA THR A 52 14.40 -9.40 -29.34
C THR A 52 15.88 -9.49 -29.73
N ALA A 53 16.25 -10.50 -30.54
CA ALA A 53 17.62 -10.65 -31.03
C ALA A 53 18.14 -9.39 -31.75
N ALA A 54 17.30 -8.70 -32.51
CA ALA A 54 17.66 -7.47 -33.21
C ALA A 54 17.88 -6.28 -32.26
N GLU A 55 17.07 -6.16 -31.21
CA GLU A 55 17.23 -5.13 -30.19
C GLU A 55 18.46 -5.37 -29.32
N ARG A 56 18.68 -6.64 -28.91
CA ARG A 56 19.89 -7.06 -28.19
C ARG A 56 21.13 -6.74 -29.01
N ALA A 57 21.14 -7.09 -30.30
CA ALA A 57 22.23 -6.75 -31.20
C ALA A 57 22.43 -5.24 -31.41
N ALA A 58 21.41 -4.39 -31.25
CA ALA A 58 21.56 -2.94 -31.30
C ALA A 58 22.21 -2.41 -30.01
N ILE A 59 21.75 -2.88 -28.85
CA ILE A 59 22.30 -2.53 -27.53
C ILE A 59 23.75 -3.01 -27.39
N ASP A 60 24.05 -4.22 -27.87
CA ASP A 60 25.40 -4.79 -27.84
C ASP A 60 26.36 -4.01 -28.75
N ARG A 61 25.88 -3.55 -29.92
CA ARG A 61 26.67 -2.71 -30.82
C ARG A 61 27.01 -1.35 -30.22
N GLU A 62 26.06 -0.70 -29.56
CA GLU A 62 26.33 0.53 -28.80
C GLU A 62 27.33 0.27 -27.68
N SER A 63 27.12 -0.78 -26.88
CA SER A 63 28.01 -1.16 -25.77
C SER A 63 29.44 -1.42 -26.24
N ALA A 64 29.61 -2.14 -27.35
CA ALA A 64 30.91 -2.38 -27.97
C ALA A 64 31.55 -1.09 -28.50
N ALA A 65 30.77 -0.20 -29.12
CA ALA A 65 31.27 1.10 -29.58
C ALA A 65 31.69 2.01 -28.42
N GLN A 66 30.97 1.97 -27.29
CA GLN A 66 31.30 2.70 -26.08
C GLN A 66 32.59 2.18 -25.43
N GLN A 67 32.77 0.85 -25.36
CA GLN A 67 34.02 0.23 -24.91
C GLN A 67 35.21 0.62 -25.81
N ARG A 68 35.01 0.62 -27.13
CA ARG A 68 36.05 1.06 -28.09
C ARG A 68 36.41 2.53 -27.90
N LEU A 69 35.42 3.41 -27.71
CA LEU A 69 35.67 4.82 -27.44
C LEU A 69 36.46 5.01 -26.13
N PHE A 70 36.10 4.29 -25.08
CA PHE A 70 36.83 4.33 -23.81
C PHE A 70 38.29 3.90 -23.96
N ALA A 71 38.55 2.80 -24.67
CA ALA A 71 39.89 2.33 -24.97
C ALA A 71 40.68 3.34 -25.83
N ALA A 72 40.06 3.91 -26.86
CA ALA A 72 40.67 4.92 -27.72
C ALA A 72 41.00 6.21 -26.96
N SER A 73 40.14 6.64 -26.03
CA SER A 73 40.39 7.80 -25.16
C SER A 73 41.62 7.55 -24.27
N SER A 74 41.69 6.38 -23.64
CA SER A 74 42.83 6.01 -22.79
C SER A 74 44.14 5.95 -23.59
N GLY A 75 44.11 5.38 -24.80
CA GLY A 75 45.26 5.34 -25.70
C GLY A 75 45.70 6.72 -26.18
N GLN A 76 44.76 7.64 -26.43
CA GLN A 76 45.07 9.03 -26.77
C GLN A 76 45.74 9.77 -25.61
N ASP A 77 45.27 9.58 -24.38
CA ASP A 77 45.86 10.20 -23.18
C ASP A 77 47.26 9.65 -22.91
N GLU A 78 47.49 8.36 -23.11
CA GLU A 78 48.82 7.75 -23.03
C GLU A 78 49.76 8.31 -24.10
N ALA A 79 49.33 8.35 -25.36
CA ALA A 79 50.13 8.92 -26.44
C ALA A 79 50.44 10.40 -26.23
N ARG A 80 49.52 11.16 -25.62
CA ARG A 80 49.74 12.57 -25.24
C ARG A 80 50.81 12.70 -24.15
N ARG A 81 50.81 11.85 -23.13
CA ARG A 81 51.86 11.85 -22.10
C ARG A 81 53.22 11.46 -22.66
N ASP A 82 53.27 10.45 -23.53
CA ASP A 82 54.52 10.00 -24.14
C ASP A 82 55.13 11.09 -25.05
N ILE A 83 54.33 11.77 -25.89
CA ILE A 83 54.87 12.86 -26.71
C ILE A 83 55.38 14.02 -25.85
N GLU A 84 54.72 14.35 -24.74
CA GLU A 84 55.18 15.40 -23.82
C GLU A 84 56.53 15.03 -23.22
N PHE A 85 56.66 13.79 -22.74
CA PHE A 85 57.90 13.25 -22.20
C PHE A 85 59.04 13.25 -23.24
N ARG A 86 58.81 12.70 -24.44
CA ARG A 86 59.82 12.65 -25.52
C ARG A 86 60.23 14.03 -26.01
N ARG A 87 59.29 14.99 -26.03
CA ARG A 87 59.58 16.38 -26.36
C ARG A 87 60.53 17.01 -25.34
N GLU A 88 60.34 16.72 -24.06
CA GLU A 88 61.20 17.22 -22.98
C GLU A 88 62.60 16.60 -23.04
N GLU A 89 62.72 15.28 -23.25
CA GLU A 89 64.01 14.61 -23.44
C GLU A 89 64.78 15.19 -24.64
N PHE A 90 64.09 15.36 -25.77
CA PHE A 90 64.68 15.93 -26.97
C PHE A 90 65.12 17.39 -26.75
N ARG A 91 64.28 18.22 -26.11
CA ARG A 91 64.61 19.61 -25.77
C ARG A 91 65.81 19.69 -24.82
N ALA A 92 65.85 18.86 -23.77
CA ALA A 92 66.95 18.84 -22.83
C ALA A 92 68.29 18.45 -23.50
N ALA A 93 68.26 17.56 -24.49
CA ALA A 93 69.44 17.21 -25.28
C ALA A 93 69.92 18.36 -26.17
N LEU A 94 68.98 19.11 -26.78
CA LEU A 94 69.30 20.32 -27.53
C LEU A 94 69.87 21.43 -26.62
N ASP A 95 69.27 21.65 -25.46
CA ASP A 95 69.73 22.65 -24.49
C ASP A 95 71.13 22.31 -23.91
N ALA A 96 71.48 21.02 -23.85
CA ALA A 96 72.79 20.53 -23.44
C ALA A 96 73.83 20.47 -24.59
N ASP A 97 73.51 21.01 -25.77
CA ASP A 97 74.33 20.97 -26.99
C ASP A 97 74.79 19.56 -27.40
N ARG A 98 73.93 18.57 -27.13
CA ARG A 98 74.15 17.14 -27.45
C ARG A 98 73.00 16.62 -28.33
N PRO A 99 72.88 17.09 -29.59
CA PRO A 99 71.83 16.63 -30.48
C PRO A 99 71.98 15.13 -30.73
N SER A 100 70.90 14.38 -30.45
CA SER A 100 70.84 12.94 -30.67
C SER A 100 69.82 12.62 -31.74
N GLY A 101 70.27 12.09 -32.87
CA GLY A 101 69.37 11.62 -33.93
C GLY A 101 68.46 10.47 -33.48
N ALA A 102 68.78 9.77 -32.39
CA ALA A 102 67.88 8.79 -31.79
C ALA A 102 66.67 9.47 -31.12
N LEU A 103 66.90 10.49 -30.29
CA LEU A 103 65.83 11.23 -29.60
C LEU A 103 64.89 11.93 -30.59
N GLU A 104 65.42 12.45 -31.71
CA GLU A 104 64.60 13.02 -32.77
C GLU A 104 63.67 11.98 -33.41
N ARG A 105 64.19 10.77 -33.70
CA ARG A 105 63.38 9.67 -34.23
C ARG A 105 62.33 9.22 -33.23
N ASP A 106 62.68 9.13 -31.94
CA ASP A 106 61.74 8.75 -30.89
C ASP A 106 60.61 9.78 -30.75
N TYR A 107 60.94 11.07 -30.81
CA TYR A 107 59.95 12.15 -30.78
C TYR A 107 59.03 12.13 -32.01
N ARG A 108 59.58 11.93 -33.22
CA ARG A 108 58.77 11.78 -34.44
C ARG A 108 57.87 10.54 -34.37
N ALA A 109 58.37 9.42 -33.86
CA ALA A 109 57.56 8.22 -33.64
C ALA A 109 56.44 8.44 -32.60
N ALA A 110 56.68 9.24 -31.56
CA ALA A 110 55.64 9.65 -30.61
C ALA A 110 54.58 10.57 -31.27
N GLN A 111 54.98 11.48 -32.16
CA GLN A 111 54.05 12.30 -32.95
C GLN A 111 53.13 11.44 -33.84
N GLU A 112 53.70 10.47 -34.56
CA GLU A 112 52.94 9.54 -35.40
C GLU A 112 51.97 8.70 -34.57
N ARG A 113 52.39 8.20 -33.40
CA ARG A 113 51.52 7.47 -32.46
C ARG A 113 50.36 8.33 -31.95
N LEU A 114 50.61 9.58 -31.56
CA LEU A 114 49.53 10.49 -31.14
C LEU A 114 48.55 10.77 -32.29
N ALA A 115 49.05 11.01 -33.50
CA ALA A 115 48.19 11.21 -34.68
C ALA A 115 47.32 9.97 -34.95
N GLY A 116 47.89 8.77 -34.85
CA GLY A 116 47.16 7.50 -34.93
C GLY A 116 46.10 7.35 -33.85
N ALA A 117 46.43 7.66 -32.59
CA ALA A 117 45.49 7.59 -31.48
C ALA A 117 44.32 8.60 -31.62
N GLN A 118 44.60 9.81 -32.11
CA GLN A 118 43.57 10.81 -32.42
C GLN A 118 42.63 10.35 -33.54
N ALA A 119 43.18 9.75 -34.60
CA ALA A 119 42.39 9.20 -35.69
C ALA A 119 41.48 8.05 -35.21
N GLU A 120 42.00 7.17 -34.35
CA GLU A 120 41.22 6.08 -33.76
C GLU A 120 40.13 6.61 -32.82
N HIS A 121 40.42 7.59 -31.97
CA HIS A 121 39.41 8.24 -31.13
C HIS A 121 38.28 8.88 -31.95
N ALA A 122 38.63 9.59 -33.05
CA ALA A 122 37.65 10.14 -33.96
C ALA A 122 36.81 9.06 -34.66
N ALA A 123 37.43 7.93 -35.05
CA ALA A 123 36.72 6.79 -35.63
C ALA A 123 35.77 6.12 -34.63
N ALA A 124 36.22 5.88 -33.40
CA ALA A 124 35.40 5.34 -32.32
C ALA A 124 34.22 6.26 -31.96
N THR A 125 34.44 7.58 -31.96
CA THR A 125 33.39 8.58 -31.74
C THR A 125 32.30 8.49 -32.81
N ARG A 126 32.69 8.40 -34.09
CA ARG A 126 31.74 8.22 -35.20
C ARG A 126 30.99 6.89 -35.12
N ALA A 127 31.67 5.81 -34.73
CA ALA A 127 31.05 4.50 -34.55
C ALA A 127 29.98 4.52 -33.46
N LEU A 128 30.27 5.15 -32.31
CA LEU A 128 29.28 5.33 -31.24
C LEU A 128 28.10 6.18 -31.69
N ALA A 129 28.37 7.32 -32.34
CA ALA A 129 27.31 8.19 -32.86
C ALA A 129 26.39 7.47 -33.86
N ALA A 130 26.95 6.55 -34.68
CA ALA A 130 26.16 5.74 -35.61
C ALA A 130 25.35 4.63 -34.92
N ALA A 131 25.85 4.03 -33.85
CA ALA A 131 25.17 2.94 -33.13
C ALA A 131 24.06 3.42 -32.20
N ARG A 132 24.26 4.57 -31.55
CA ARG A 132 23.39 5.14 -30.51
C ARG A 132 21.90 5.25 -30.86
N PRO A 133 21.47 5.83 -32.01
CA PRO A 133 20.04 6.01 -32.28
C PRO A 133 19.28 4.68 -32.40
N ALA A 134 19.94 3.64 -32.92
CA ALA A 134 19.34 2.31 -33.02
C ALA A 134 19.18 1.66 -31.64
N ALA A 135 20.17 1.82 -30.76
CA ALA A 135 20.12 1.31 -29.40
C ALA A 135 19.11 2.06 -28.52
N GLU A 136 19.05 3.39 -28.59
CA GLU A 136 18.04 4.19 -27.88
C GLU A 136 16.61 3.83 -28.33
N ALA A 137 16.39 3.65 -29.63
CA ALA A 137 15.10 3.19 -30.15
C ALA A 137 14.75 1.78 -29.68
N ALA A 138 15.74 0.87 -29.59
CA ALA A 138 15.57 -0.47 -29.05
C ALA A 138 15.22 -0.44 -27.55
N GLN A 139 15.96 0.32 -26.75
CA GLN A 139 15.72 0.50 -25.32
C GLN A 139 14.32 1.06 -25.05
N LYS A 140 13.90 2.10 -25.79
CA LYS A 140 12.53 2.66 -25.67
C LYS A 140 11.43 1.64 -25.97
N ARG A 141 11.61 0.79 -26.99
CA ARG A 141 10.64 -0.27 -27.31
C ARG A 141 10.61 -1.39 -26.28
N VAL A 142 11.77 -1.73 -25.72
CA VAL A 142 11.86 -2.73 -24.63
C VAL A 142 11.21 -2.16 -23.37
N SER A 143 11.55 -0.92 -22.97
CA SER A 143 10.99 -0.29 -21.79
C SER A 143 9.47 -0.13 -21.89
N ALA A 144 8.95 0.33 -23.04
CA ALA A 144 7.51 0.46 -23.25
C ALA A 144 6.77 -0.89 -23.12
N ARG A 145 7.35 -1.99 -23.63
CA ARG A 145 6.76 -3.33 -23.47
C ARG A 145 6.86 -3.85 -22.04
N ILE A 146 7.94 -3.54 -21.33
CA ILE A 146 8.09 -3.89 -19.91
C ILE A 146 7.04 -3.13 -19.07
N GLU A 147 6.88 -1.83 -19.31
CA GLU A 147 5.90 -0.97 -18.65
C GLU A 147 4.47 -1.47 -18.91
N GLU A 148 4.10 -1.73 -20.16
CA GLU A 148 2.79 -2.31 -20.50
C GLU A 148 2.51 -3.65 -19.80
N ARG A 149 3.52 -4.52 -19.70
CA ARG A 149 3.39 -5.82 -19.00
C ARG A 149 3.28 -5.64 -17.50
N ARG A 150 4.03 -4.70 -16.94
CA ARG A 150 4.00 -4.36 -15.52
C ARG A 150 2.65 -3.75 -15.13
N ASP A 151 2.14 -2.81 -15.91
CA ASP A 151 0.80 -2.21 -15.71
C ASP A 151 -0.28 -3.30 -15.72
N ARG A 152 -0.16 -4.24 -16.66
CA ARG A 152 -1.09 -5.38 -16.73
C ARG A 152 -0.95 -6.30 -15.51
N GLN A 153 0.26 -6.57 -15.05
CA GLN A 153 0.50 -7.33 -13.83
C GLN A 153 -0.12 -6.63 -12.61
N GLU A 154 0.13 -5.34 -12.43
CA GLU A 154 -0.41 -4.53 -11.34
C GLU A 154 -1.95 -4.50 -11.37
N LEU A 155 -2.56 -4.35 -12.55
CA LEU A 155 -4.02 -4.41 -12.73
C LEU A 155 -4.59 -5.79 -12.37
N VAL A 156 -3.96 -6.88 -12.82
CA VAL A 156 -4.45 -8.24 -12.54
C VAL A 156 -4.31 -8.55 -11.05
N THR A 157 -3.17 -8.22 -10.44
CA THR A 157 -2.97 -8.35 -8.99
C THR A 157 -4.00 -7.54 -8.20
N PHE A 158 -4.28 -6.30 -8.63
CA PHE A 158 -5.33 -5.46 -8.04
C PHE A 158 -6.69 -6.14 -8.09
N LEU A 159 -7.12 -6.59 -9.27
CA LEU A 159 -8.44 -7.17 -9.47
C LEU A 159 -8.61 -8.47 -8.67
N LEU A 160 -7.57 -9.30 -8.57
CA LEU A 160 -7.61 -10.52 -7.77
C LEU A 160 -7.69 -10.22 -6.28
N ARG A 161 -6.90 -9.27 -5.78
CA ARG A 161 -6.97 -8.83 -4.37
C ARG A 161 -8.32 -8.19 -4.04
N LEU A 162 -8.84 -7.34 -4.93
CA LEU A 162 -10.18 -6.75 -4.80
C LEU A 162 -11.27 -7.83 -4.78
N ALA A 163 -11.19 -8.81 -5.68
CA ALA A 163 -12.12 -9.93 -5.70
C ALA A 163 -12.08 -10.74 -4.40
N LEU A 164 -10.89 -10.98 -3.84
CA LEU A 164 -10.73 -11.64 -2.53
C LEU A 164 -11.41 -10.84 -1.41
N VAL A 165 -11.23 -9.52 -1.38
CA VAL A 165 -11.88 -8.62 -0.40
C VAL A 165 -13.40 -8.66 -0.54
N ILE A 166 -13.92 -8.49 -1.75
CA ILE A 166 -15.36 -8.50 -2.04
C ILE A 166 -15.96 -9.85 -1.66
N ALA A 167 -15.33 -10.96 -2.05
CA ALA A 167 -15.78 -12.30 -1.74
C ALA A 167 -15.82 -12.54 -0.22
N SER A 168 -14.79 -12.08 0.51
CA SER A 168 -14.71 -12.21 1.97
C SER A 168 -15.81 -11.40 2.67
N LEU A 169 -16.05 -10.16 2.25
CA LEU A 169 -17.12 -9.32 2.80
C LEU A 169 -18.50 -9.89 2.50
N LEU A 170 -18.74 -10.32 1.25
CA LEU A 170 -20.01 -10.92 0.84
C LEU A 170 -20.28 -12.20 1.64
N ALA A 171 -19.29 -13.08 1.76
CA ALA A 171 -19.40 -14.29 2.57
C ALA A 171 -19.71 -13.96 4.04
N GLY A 172 -19.05 -12.95 4.61
CA GLY A 172 -19.32 -12.47 5.96
C GLY A 172 -20.74 -11.96 6.16
N TYR A 173 -21.23 -11.09 5.26
CA TYR A 173 -22.59 -10.55 5.34
C TYR A 173 -23.67 -11.61 5.09
N LEU A 174 -23.46 -12.51 4.13
CA LEU A 174 -24.37 -13.63 3.89
C LEU A 174 -24.44 -14.58 5.09
N ALA A 175 -23.28 -14.90 5.69
CA ALA A 175 -23.22 -15.69 6.92
C ALA A 175 -23.96 -14.98 8.06
N LEU A 176 -23.73 -13.68 8.25
CA LEU A 176 -24.39 -12.88 9.29
C LEU A 176 -25.92 -12.84 9.09
N ALA A 177 -26.40 -12.59 7.88
CA ALA A 177 -27.83 -12.57 7.56
C ALA A 177 -28.48 -13.94 7.82
N ARG A 178 -27.83 -15.02 7.37
CA ARG A 178 -28.32 -16.39 7.56
C ARG A 178 -28.36 -16.79 9.04
N LEU A 179 -27.32 -16.46 9.81
CA LEU A 179 -27.23 -16.76 11.24
C LEU A 179 -28.24 -15.94 12.06
N ARG A 180 -28.44 -14.67 11.70
CA ARG A 180 -29.43 -13.78 12.32
C ARG A 180 -30.86 -14.29 12.09
N ASN A 181 -31.19 -14.67 10.87
CA ASN A 181 -32.53 -15.20 10.54
C ASN A 181 -32.84 -16.52 11.25
N ARG A 182 -31.80 -17.29 11.63
CA ARG A 182 -31.94 -18.55 12.38
C ARG A 182 -31.88 -18.38 13.90
N GLY A 183 -31.66 -17.17 14.41
CA GLY A 183 -31.44 -16.93 15.85
C GLY A 183 -30.26 -17.75 16.40
N SER A 184 -29.24 -18.01 15.58
CA SER A 184 -28.15 -18.92 15.94
C SER A 184 -27.19 -18.30 16.95
N ARG A 185 -26.67 -19.12 17.87
CA ARG A 185 -25.63 -18.72 18.84
C ARG A 185 -24.34 -18.27 18.15
N TYR A 186 -24.03 -18.79 16.97
CA TYR A 186 -22.78 -18.52 16.24
C TYR A 186 -22.73 -17.15 15.54
N LEU A 187 -23.62 -16.21 15.88
CA LEU A 187 -23.64 -14.85 15.31
C LEU A 187 -22.27 -14.14 15.39
N PRO A 188 -21.46 -14.29 16.47
CA PRO A 188 -20.14 -13.66 16.53
C PRO A 188 -19.16 -14.13 15.45
N LEU A 189 -19.30 -15.37 14.93
CA LEU A 189 -18.45 -15.86 13.85
C LEU A 189 -18.75 -15.14 12.53
N GLY A 190 -20.02 -14.87 12.23
CA GLY A 190 -20.39 -14.04 11.07
C GLY A 190 -19.81 -12.63 11.18
N GLY A 191 -19.86 -12.04 12.37
CA GLY A 191 -19.23 -10.75 12.65
C GLY A 191 -17.71 -10.77 12.48
N ALA A 192 -17.04 -11.85 12.92
CA ALA A 192 -15.60 -12.03 12.76
C ALA A 192 -15.17 -12.03 11.29
N VAL A 193 -15.91 -12.70 10.39
CA VAL A 193 -15.61 -12.70 8.94
C VAL A 193 -15.77 -11.29 8.34
N VAL A 194 -16.79 -10.53 8.77
CA VAL A 194 -16.97 -9.13 8.34
C VAL A 194 -15.80 -8.26 8.80
N VAL A 195 -15.36 -8.41 10.05
CA VAL A 195 -14.19 -7.69 10.59
C VAL A 195 -12.93 -8.03 9.79
N PHE A 196 -12.69 -9.32 9.52
CA PHE A 196 -11.59 -9.78 8.69
C PHE A 196 -11.61 -9.14 7.29
N GLY A 197 -12.74 -9.22 6.57
CA GLY A 197 -12.87 -8.62 5.25
C GLY A 197 -12.69 -7.09 5.26
N THR A 198 -13.09 -6.43 6.36
CA THR A 198 -12.87 -4.99 6.55
C THR A 198 -11.39 -4.66 6.74
N ILE A 199 -10.65 -5.48 7.50
CA ILE A 199 -9.21 -5.30 7.67
C ILE A 199 -8.48 -5.52 6.34
N LEU A 200 -8.85 -6.54 5.56
CA LEU A 200 -8.29 -6.75 4.22
C LEU A 200 -8.61 -5.58 3.28
N ALA A 201 -9.84 -5.05 3.30
CA ALA A 201 -10.20 -3.88 2.51
C ALA A 201 -9.34 -2.66 2.87
N PHE A 202 -9.05 -2.47 4.17
CA PHE A 202 -8.17 -1.40 4.62
C PHE A 202 -6.72 -1.64 4.20
N ALA A 203 -6.21 -2.87 4.34
CA ALA A 203 -4.88 -3.22 3.87
C ALA A 203 -4.72 -2.95 2.36
N LEU A 204 -5.70 -3.37 1.56
CA LEU A 204 -5.76 -3.05 0.13
C LEU A 204 -5.77 -1.53 -0.10
N ALA A 205 -6.63 -0.79 0.60
CA ALA A 205 -6.70 0.65 0.44
C ALA A 205 -5.37 1.35 0.77
N VAL A 206 -4.67 0.91 1.82
CA VAL A 206 -3.36 1.47 2.21
C VAL A 206 -2.29 1.16 1.17
N ASP A 207 -2.20 -0.09 0.71
CA ASP A 207 -1.22 -0.54 -0.30
C ASP A 207 -1.28 0.33 -1.55
N TYR A 208 -2.50 0.56 -2.07
CA TYR A 208 -2.72 1.43 -3.22
C TYR A 208 -2.58 2.91 -2.89
N LEU A 209 -2.92 3.35 -1.69
CA LEU A 209 -2.66 4.75 -1.31
C LEU A 209 -1.16 5.04 -1.30
N THR A 210 -0.34 4.11 -0.81
CA THR A 210 1.11 4.33 -0.69
C THR A 210 1.82 4.37 -2.04
N ASP A 211 1.31 3.67 -3.06
CA ASP A 211 1.87 3.73 -4.40
C ASP A 211 1.55 5.06 -5.11
N TYR A 212 0.37 5.64 -4.89
CA TYR A 212 -0.02 6.92 -5.49
C TYR A 212 0.45 8.14 -4.70
N PHE A 213 0.61 8.00 -3.39
CA PHE A 213 1.00 9.09 -2.50
C PHE A 213 2.34 8.77 -1.87
N ASN A 214 3.41 9.39 -2.37
CA ASN A 214 4.68 9.44 -1.66
C ASN A 214 4.43 10.04 -0.26
N PRO A 215 4.56 9.25 0.82
CA PRO A 215 4.15 9.68 2.15
C PRO A 215 4.96 10.86 2.69
N LEU A 216 6.14 11.11 2.08
CA LEU A 216 7.02 12.23 2.43
C LEU A 216 6.58 13.59 1.88
N ASP A 217 5.93 13.67 0.71
CA ASP A 217 5.63 14.98 0.08
C ASP A 217 4.22 15.49 0.37
N SER A 218 3.25 14.61 0.64
CA SER A 218 1.84 15.02 0.90
C SER A 218 1.06 14.07 1.81
N GLY A 219 1.57 12.87 2.08
CA GLY A 219 0.81 11.81 2.76
C GLY A 219 0.55 12.04 4.24
N LEU A 220 1.46 12.69 4.98
CA LEU A 220 1.31 12.84 6.42
C LEU A 220 0.13 13.75 6.83
N LEU A 221 -0.13 14.80 6.04
CA LEU A 221 -1.27 15.70 6.27
C LEU A 221 -2.60 15.01 5.95
N LEU A 222 -2.66 14.24 4.86
CA LEU A 222 -3.88 13.52 4.50
C LEU A 222 -4.19 12.39 5.48
N LEU A 223 -3.15 11.66 5.92
CA LEU A 223 -3.30 10.55 6.85
C LEU A 223 -3.70 11.04 8.25
N SER A 224 -3.15 12.18 8.70
CA SER A 224 -3.58 12.82 9.95
C SER A 224 -5.00 13.39 9.85
N LEU A 225 -5.39 13.98 8.71
CA LEU A 225 -6.76 14.43 8.47
C LEU A 225 -7.76 13.27 8.46
N MET A 226 -7.42 12.16 7.78
CA MET A 226 -8.23 10.93 7.77
C MET A 226 -8.34 10.31 9.16
N GLY A 227 -7.23 10.24 9.91
CA GLY A 227 -7.22 9.79 11.30
C GLY A 227 -8.12 10.66 12.19
N LEU A 228 -8.05 11.98 12.03
CA LEU A 228 -8.89 12.93 12.75
C LEU A 228 -10.37 12.74 12.41
N LEU A 229 -10.73 12.68 11.12
CA LEU A 229 -12.11 12.47 10.67
C LEU A 229 -12.65 11.12 11.15
N THR A 230 -11.84 10.07 11.09
CA THR A 230 -12.21 8.73 11.57
C THR A 230 -12.46 8.74 13.08
N THR A 231 -11.61 9.41 13.84
CA THR A 231 -11.75 9.53 15.30
C THR A 231 -13.01 10.31 15.68
N VAL A 232 -13.27 11.44 15.01
CA VAL A 232 -14.48 12.24 15.20
C VAL A 232 -15.74 11.43 14.86
N ALA A 233 -15.73 10.71 13.73
CA ALA A 233 -16.83 9.85 13.32
C ALA A 233 -17.07 8.72 14.33
N ALA A 234 -16.01 8.04 14.78
CA ALA A 234 -16.09 7.00 15.79
C ALA A 234 -16.69 7.53 17.11
N PHE A 235 -16.25 8.71 17.56
CA PHE A 235 -16.77 9.34 18.76
C PHE A 235 -18.24 9.73 18.62
N TRP A 236 -18.63 10.28 17.47
CA TRP A 236 -20.02 10.63 17.18
C TRP A 236 -20.94 9.39 17.17
N VAL A 237 -20.52 8.31 16.51
CA VAL A 237 -21.25 7.03 16.50
C VAL A 237 -21.37 6.46 17.90
N LEU A 238 -20.28 6.47 18.68
CA LEU A 238 -20.26 5.99 20.05
C LEU A 238 -21.20 6.81 20.95
N GLN A 239 -21.18 8.13 20.85
CA GLN A 239 -22.09 8.99 21.60
C GLN A 239 -23.55 8.74 21.23
N ARG A 240 -23.87 8.61 19.93
CA ARG A 240 -25.23 8.32 19.47
C ARG A 240 -25.70 6.94 19.94
N TYR A 241 -24.80 5.97 19.96
CA TYR A 241 -25.07 4.63 20.48
C TYR A 241 -25.31 4.64 22.00
N LEU A 242 -24.45 5.31 22.77
CA LEU A 242 -24.59 5.43 24.22
C LEU A 242 -25.84 6.22 24.60
N ALA A 243 -26.15 7.32 23.91
CA ALA A 243 -27.36 8.11 24.15
C ALA A 243 -28.64 7.29 24.03
N ARG A 244 -28.68 6.32 23.09
CA ARG A 244 -29.82 5.40 22.94
C ARG A 244 -29.89 4.34 24.03
N ARG A 245 -28.76 3.85 24.53
CA ARG A 245 -28.72 2.71 25.47
C ARG A 245 -28.65 3.08 26.96
N LEU A 246 -28.11 4.26 27.29
CA LEU A 246 -27.94 4.70 28.68
C LEU A 246 -29.28 4.83 29.44
N PRO A 247 -30.36 5.39 28.88
CA PRO A 247 -31.64 5.48 29.58
C PRO A 247 -32.16 4.09 29.98
N HIS A 248 -32.12 3.12 29.07
CA HIS A 248 -32.60 1.77 29.31
C HIS A 248 -31.81 1.05 30.41
N ARG A 249 -30.48 1.16 30.37
CA ARG A 249 -29.61 0.56 31.41
C ARG A 249 -29.83 1.19 32.79
N ARG A 250 -30.01 2.52 32.85
CA ARG A 250 -30.27 3.24 34.11
C ARG A 250 -31.61 2.82 34.72
N VAL A 251 -32.66 2.74 33.89
CA VAL A 251 -33.99 2.30 34.35
C VAL A 251 -33.97 0.86 34.85
N ARG A 252 -33.26 -0.06 34.17
CA ARG A 252 -33.06 -1.45 34.66
C ARG A 252 -32.33 -1.52 36.01
N ARG A 253 -31.50 -0.53 36.34
CA ARG A 253 -30.81 -0.41 37.64
C ARG A 253 -31.58 0.40 38.69
N GLY A 254 -32.83 0.80 38.41
CA GLY A 254 -33.62 1.63 39.32
C GLY A 254 -33.18 3.09 39.42
N GLN A 255 -32.40 3.58 38.44
CA GLN A 255 -31.89 4.95 38.41
C GLN A 255 -32.69 5.83 37.44
N CYS A 256 -32.66 7.14 37.67
CA CYS A 256 -33.25 8.14 36.78
C CYS A 256 -32.57 8.07 35.40
N PRO A 257 -33.33 7.99 34.30
CA PRO A 257 -32.77 7.91 32.95
C PRO A 257 -31.93 9.14 32.58
N PHE A 258 -32.25 10.31 33.15
CA PHE A 258 -31.62 11.59 32.83
C PHE A 258 -30.34 11.86 33.64
N CYS A 259 -30.43 11.86 34.98
CA CYS A 259 -29.31 12.24 35.87
C CYS A 259 -28.65 11.06 36.61
N ALA A 260 -29.12 9.83 36.41
CA ALA A 260 -28.63 8.62 37.10
C ALA A 260 -28.81 8.56 38.63
N PHE A 261 -29.54 9.50 39.24
CA PHE A 261 -29.91 9.46 40.65
C PHE A 261 -30.79 8.22 40.94
N PRO A 262 -30.60 7.48 42.05
CA PRO A 262 -31.46 6.34 42.39
C PRO A 262 -32.90 6.80 42.65
N VAL A 263 -33.90 6.16 42.04
CA VAL A 263 -35.31 6.56 42.18
C VAL A 263 -36.14 5.45 42.80
N GLN A 264 -36.50 5.64 44.07
CA GLN A 264 -37.28 4.69 44.88
C GLN A 264 -38.79 4.85 44.67
N GLY A 265 -39.27 4.55 43.45
CA GLY A 265 -40.71 4.48 43.17
C GLY A 265 -41.46 5.82 43.04
N ASN A 266 -40.80 6.95 43.32
CA ASN A 266 -41.38 8.29 43.15
C ASN A 266 -41.62 8.62 41.66
N PRO A 267 -42.73 9.32 41.31
CA PRO A 267 -43.06 9.69 39.94
C PRO A 267 -42.14 10.77 39.37
N ARG A 268 -41.46 11.53 40.24
CA ARG A 268 -40.44 12.52 39.90
C ARG A 268 -39.10 12.14 40.51
N CYS A 269 -38.03 12.44 39.78
CA CYS A 269 -36.67 12.24 40.27
C CYS A 269 -36.29 13.33 41.27
N GLU A 270 -35.89 12.96 42.49
CA GLU A 270 -35.46 13.92 43.52
C GLU A 270 -34.19 14.69 43.13
N GLY A 271 -33.26 14.05 42.40
CA GLY A 271 -32.03 14.70 41.98
C GLY A 271 -32.17 15.76 40.89
N CYS A 272 -33.11 15.63 39.94
CA CYS A 272 -33.25 16.56 38.80
C CYS A 272 -34.66 17.11 38.56
N GLY A 273 -35.63 16.75 39.40
CA GLY A 273 -37.02 17.20 39.33
C GLY A 273 -37.86 16.66 38.17
N ARG A 274 -37.24 15.96 37.20
CA ARG A 274 -37.94 15.44 36.01
C ARG A 274 -38.86 14.27 36.34
N GLU A 275 -39.97 14.16 35.62
CA GLU A 275 -40.86 13.01 35.68
C GLU A 275 -40.18 11.77 35.11
N VAL A 276 -40.21 10.68 35.88
CA VAL A 276 -39.64 9.38 35.52
C VAL A 276 -40.71 8.35 35.20
N ILE A 277 -41.98 8.66 35.48
CA ILE A 277 -43.15 7.87 35.12
C ILE A 277 -44.02 8.72 34.19
N ALA A 278 -44.39 8.17 33.05
CA ALA A 278 -45.31 8.78 32.10
C ALA A 278 -46.40 7.76 31.71
N PRO A 279 -47.61 8.21 31.36
CA PRO A 279 -48.65 7.30 30.87
C PRO A 279 -48.23 6.67 29.53
N CYS A 280 -48.52 5.39 29.34
CA CYS A 280 -48.34 4.73 28.05
C CYS A 280 -49.29 5.31 27.02
N THR A 281 -48.79 5.68 25.84
CA THR A 281 -49.60 6.24 24.74
C THR A 281 -50.70 5.32 24.22
N ARG A 282 -50.65 4.01 24.53
CA ARG A 282 -51.62 3.02 24.03
C ARG A 282 -52.61 2.51 25.08
N CYS A 283 -52.15 2.28 26.31
CA CYS A 283 -52.99 1.72 27.38
C CYS A 283 -53.14 2.65 28.59
N GLU A 284 -52.56 3.85 28.52
CA GLU A 284 -52.58 4.91 29.54
C GLU A 284 -52.02 4.54 30.92
N ARG A 285 -51.64 3.27 31.12
CA ARG A 285 -51.01 2.80 32.36
C ARG A 285 -49.63 3.43 32.57
N PRO A 286 -49.21 3.64 33.84
CA PRO A 286 -47.91 4.21 34.15
C PRO A 286 -46.77 3.36 33.60
N ARG A 287 -45.84 4.00 32.90
CA ARG A 287 -44.62 3.39 32.35
C ARG A 287 -43.42 4.24 32.78
N ARG A 288 -42.30 3.57 33.10
CA ARG A 288 -41.04 4.27 33.34
C ARG A 288 -40.48 4.85 32.04
N VAL A 289 -40.22 6.16 32.05
CA VAL A 289 -39.60 6.89 30.94
C VAL A 289 -38.21 6.31 30.67
N GLY A 290 -37.90 6.01 29.40
CA GLY A 290 -36.62 5.41 28.99
C GLY A 290 -36.60 3.87 28.91
N THR A 291 -37.70 3.19 29.21
CA THR A 291 -37.91 1.78 28.82
C THR A 291 -38.26 1.70 27.33
N SER A 292 -37.91 0.61 26.62
CA SER A 292 -38.27 0.43 25.21
C SER A 292 -39.71 -0.03 25.01
N HIS A 293 -40.30 -0.70 26.00
CA HIS A 293 -41.66 -1.22 25.94
C HIS A 293 -42.43 -0.98 27.25
N CYS A 294 -43.76 -0.89 27.16
CA CYS A 294 -44.64 -0.86 28.32
C CYS A 294 -44.74 -2.24 28.97
N ALA A 295 -44.50 -2.34 30.28
CA ALA A 295 -44.59 -3.60 31.03
C ALA A 295 -46.02 -4.19 31.06
N HIS A 296 -47.06 -3.39 30.80
CA HIS A 296 -48.45 -3.84 30.85
C HIS A 296 -49.00 -4.32 29.50
N CYS A 297 -48.65 -3.67 28.39
CA CYS A 297 -49.23 -3.97 27.07
C CYS A 297 -48.20 -4.35 26.01
N GLY A 298 -46.90 -4.29 26.31
CA GLY A 298 -45.81 -4.60 25.38
C GLY A 298 -45.60 -3.57 24.26
N ALA A 299 -46.40 -2.50 24.19
CA ALA A 299 -46.25 -1.47 23.17
C ALA A 299 -44.93 -0.70 23.35
N ALA A 300 -44.27 -0.37 22.24
CA ALA A 300 -43.07 0.47 22.20
C ALA A 300 -43.38 1.93 22.58
#